data_AF-A0A8G0P5Z2-F1
#
_entry.id   AF-A0A8G0P5Z2-F1
#
_cell.length_a   1.000
_cell.length_b   1.000
_cell.length_c   1.000
_cell.angle_alpha   90.00
_cell.angle_beta   90.00
_cell.angle_gamma   90.00
#
_symmetry.space_group_name_H-M   'P 1'
#
loop_
_entity.id
_entity.type
_entity.pdbx_description
1 polymer ?
#
loop_
_entity_poly.entity_id
_entity_poly.type
_entity_poly.pdbx_seq_one_letter_code
_entity_poly.pdbx_strand_id
1 'polypeptide(L)'
;MPADLTTYEEYDANWSGNSQSNTTLADFILPTVANAITAGHKYGDVVVIHRGSAYNVVIGTTNTNLSSVLSLAPNTSVGFALGIDKWYRAF
;
A
#
# COMPACT_ATOMS: atom_id res chain seq x y z
N MET A 1 6.22 -19.09 -9.50
CA MET A 1 5.96 -17.72 -9.04
C MET A 1 4.89 -17.80 -7.96
N PRO A 2 5.04 -17.18 -6.78
CA PRO A 2 3.98 -17.27 -5.77
C PRO A 2 2.74 -16.56 -6.32
N ALA A 3 1.59 -17.22 -6.15
CA ALA A 3 0.28 -16.73 -6.51
C ALA A 3 -0.09 -15.55 -5.60
N ASP A 4 -0.83 -14.60 -6.17
CA ASP A 4 -1.54 -13.51 -5.48
C ASP A 4 -0.76 -12.22 -5.19
N LEU A 5 0.09 -11.80 -6.15
CA LEU A 5 0.50 -10.39 -6.26
C LEU A 5 -0.74 -9.53 -6.57
N THR A 6 -1.16 -8.71 -5.62
CA THR A 6 -2.21 -7.71 -5.86
C THR A 6 -1.55 -6.35 -6.09
N THR A 7 -1.73 -5.80 -7.29
CA THR A 7 -1.24 -4.47 -7.65
C THR A 7 -2.39 -3.47 -7.62
N TYR A 8 -2.20 -2.36 -6.90
CA TYR A 8 -3.08 -1.20 -6.91
C TYR A 8 -2.43 -0.09 -7.73
N GLU A 9 -3.12 0.39 -8.76
CA GLU A 9 -2.61 1.39 -9.69
C GLU A 9 -3.39 2.70 -9.53
N GLU A 10 -2.72 3.73 -9.03
CA GLU A 10 -3.28 5.07 -8.86
C GLU A 10 -2.83 5.96 -10.02
N TYR A 11 -3.65 6.09 -11.06
CA TYR A 11 -3.51 7.04 -12.17
C TYR A 11 -4.50 8.20 -12.03
N ASP A 12 -4.27 9.32 -12.72
CA ASP A 12 -5.13 10.51 -12.58
C ASP A 12 -6.63 10.23 -12.81
N ALA A 13 -6.97 9.28 -13.70
CA ALA A 13 -8.34 8.93 -14.02
C ALA A 13 -9.03 7.99 -13.02
N ASN A 14 -8.27 7.33 -12.13
CA ASN A 14 -8.78 6.39 -11.13
C ASN A 14 -8.22 6.62 -9.71
N TRP A 15 -7.55 7.76 -9.49
CA TRP A 15 -6.96 8.13 -8.22
C TRP A 15 -8.03 8.32 -7.14
N SER A 16 -7.78 7.78 -5.95
CA SER A 16 -8.79 7.69 -4.88
C SER A 16 -8.33 8.19 -3.50
N GLY A 17 -7.26 8.99 -3.45
CA GLY A 17 -6.73 9.55 -2.20
C GLY A 17 -7.58 10.67 -1.58
N ASN A 18 -7.17 11.16 -0.41
CA ASN A 18 -7.92 12.15 0.38
C ASN A 18 -7.88 13.56 -0.23
N SER A 19 -6.72 13.98 -0.75
CA SER A 19 -6.54 15.26 -1.47
C SER A 19 -5.32 15.20 -2.40
N GLN A 20 -5.43 15.82 -3.57
CA GLN A 20 -4.38 15.76 -4.61
C GLN A 20 -3.01 16.25 -4.13
N SER A 21 -2.99 17.20 -3.18
CA SER A 21 -1.78 17.79 -2.60
C SER A 21 -1.43 17.26 -1.20
N ASN A 22 -2.17 16.27 -0.68
CA ASN A 22 -1.94 15.70 0.64
C ASN A 22 -0.55 15.06 0.77
N THR A 23 0.10 15.22 1.91
CA THR A 23 1.41 14.59 2.19
C THR A 23 1.47 13.89 3.55
N THR A 24 0.40 13.96 4.34
CA THR A 24 0.41 13.56 5.76
C THR A 24 -0.70 12.60 6.14
N LEU A 25 -1.90 12.74 5.58
CA LEU A 25 -3.01 11.84 5.84
C LEU A 25 -2.84 10.56 5.00
N ALA A 26 -3.09 9.38 5.56
CA ALA A 26 -2.97 8.15 4.79
C ALA A 26 -4.12 8.02 3.76
N ASP A 27 -3.77 7.91 2.48
CA ASP A 27 -4.69 7.55 1.39
C ASP A 27 -4.87 6.02 1.34
N PHE A 28 -3.79 5.28 1.63
CA PHE A 28 -3.79 3.81 1.65
C PHE A 28 -3.49 3.29 3.04
N ILE A 29 -4.42 2.52 3.60
CA ILE A 29 -4.23 1.76 4.83
C ILE A 29 -4.42 0.29 4.48
N LEU A 30 -3.33 -0.49 4.54
CA LEU A 30 -3.41 -1.93 4.35
C LEU A 30 -4.30 -2.57 5.43
N PRO A 31 -5.04 -3.64 5.13
CA PRO A 31 -5.91 -4.30 6.11
C PRO A 31 -5.09 -4.89 7.27
N THR A 32 -5.77 -5.18 8.38
CA THR A 32 -5.16 -5.99 9.45
C THR A 32 -4.79 -7.38 8.89
N VAL A 33 -3.81 -8.05 9.53
CA VAL A 33 -3.42 -9.42 9.13
C VAL A 33 -4.63 -10.35 9.13
N ALA A 34 -5.48 -10.30 10.17
CA ALA A 34 -6.68 -11.14 10.25
C ALA A 34 -7.66 -10.92 9.09
N ASN A 35 -7.87 -9.66 8.69
CA ASN A 35 -8.73 -9.34 7.54
C ASN A 35 -8.09 -9.77 6.22
N ALA A 36 -6.77 -9.63 6.08
CA ALA A 36 -6.04 -10.09 4.90
C ALA A 36 -6.15 -11.62 4.72
N ILE A 37 -5.96 -12.38 5.81
CA ILE A 37 -6.13 -13.85 5.80
C ILE A 37 -7.58 -14.23 5.47
N THR A 38 -8.56 -13.52 6.03
CA THR A 38 -9.99 -13.75 5.73
C THR A 38 -10.32 -13.49 4.26
N ALA A 39 -9.63 -12.53 3.64
CA ALA A 39 -9.74 -12.22 2.21
C ALA A 39 -8.95 -13.20 1.29
N GLY A 40 -8.22 -14.16 1.86
CA GLY A 40 -7.52 -15.21 1.13
C GLY A 40 -6.01 -15.03 0.98
N HIS A 41 -5.43 -13.94 1.49
CA HIS A 41 -3.97 -13.77 1.49
C HIS A 41 -3.29 -14.80 2.40
N LYS A 42 -2.03 -15.08 2.10
CA LYS A 42 -1.12 -15.92 2.88
C LYS A 42 0.07 -15.12 3.36
N TYR A 43 0.70 -15.60 4.43
CA TYR A 43 1.96 -15.01 4.88
C TYR A 43 3.01 -15.07 3.77
N GLY A 44 3.68 -13.94 3.54
CA GLY A 44 4.63 -13.76 2.45
C GLY A 44 4.03 -13.21 1.17
N ASP A 45 2.70 -13.13 1.03
CA ASP A 45 2.08 -12.47 -0.11
C ASP A 45 2.46 -10.99 -0.14
N VAL A 46 2.67 -10.47 -1.36
CA VAL A 46 3.08 -9.08 -1.56
C VAL A 46 1.95 -8.30 -2.22
N VAL A 47 1.63 -7.15 -1.62
CA VAL A 47 0.81 -6.12 -2.24
C VAL A 47 1.72 -5.02 -2.76
N VAL A 48 1.46 -4.57 -3.98
CA VAL A 48 2.20 -3.46 -4.60
C VAL A 48 1.25 -2.30 -4.83
N ILE A 49 1.65 -1.12 -4.40
CA ILE A 49 0.97 0.13 -4.73
C ILE A 49 1.85 0.91 -5.69
N HIS A 50 1.33 1.22 -6.87
CA HIS A 50 1.97 2.03 -7.90
C HIS A 50 1.32 3.41 -7.97
N ARG A 51 2.13 4.46 -7.81
CA ARG A 51 1.71 5.84 -8.10
C ARG A 51 2.05 6.16 -9.54
N GLY A 52 1.06 6.09 -10.42
CA GLY A 52 1.11 6.60 -11.80
C GLY A 52 0.49 7.99 -11.95
N SER A 53 -0.10 8.54 -10.89
CA SER A 53 -0.78 9.83 -10.88
C SER A 53 0.16 11.00 -10.61
N ALA A 54 -0.21 12.17 -11.14
CA ALA A 54 0.33 13.45 -10.73
C ALA A 54 -0.01 13.79 -9.27
N TYR A 55 -1.14 13.25 -8.77
CA TYR A 55 -1.61 13.44 -7.39
C TYR A 55 -0.83 12.60 -6.38
N ASN A 56 -0.72 13.10 -5.15
CA ASN A 56 0.02 12.42 -4.10
C ASN A 56 -0.68 11.11 -3.67
N VAL A 57 0.15 10.14 -3.26
CA VAL A 57 -0.30 8.86 -2.70
C VAL A 57 0.48 8.64 -1.42
N VAL A 58 -0.22 8.63 -0.29
CA VAL A 58 0.37 8.50 1.04
C VAL A 58 -0.04 7.17 1.68
N ILE A 59 0.94 6.36 2.08
CA ILE A 59 0.72 5.08 2.76
C ILE A 59 0.76 5.28 4.27
N GLY A 60 -0.23 4.71 4.96
CA GLY A 60 -0.38 4.75 6.40
C GLY A 60 0.50 3.75 7.16
N THR A 61 0.62 3.98 8.47
CA THR A 61 1.44 3.18 9.39
C THR A 61 0.64 2.12 10.15
N THR A 62 -0.69 2.23 10.21
CA THR A 62 -1.55 1.48 11.15
C THR A 62 -1.32 -0.03 11.15
N ASN A 63 -1.16 -0.63 9.97
CA ASN A 63 -0.94 -2.08 9.81
C ASN A 63 0.39 -2.38 9.12
N THR A 64 1.32 -1.43 9.08
CA THR A 64 2.62 -1.60 8.41
C THR A 64 3.77 -1.46 9.42
N ASN A 65 4.99 -1.82 9.01
CA ASN A 65 6.20 -1.60 9.78
C ASN A 65 6.81 -0.19 9.58
N LEU A 66 6.08 0.72 8.93
CA LEU A 66 6.56 2.09 8.72
C LEU A 66 6.59 2.89 10.04
N SER A 67 7.66 3.65 10.26
CA SER A 67 7.80 4.56 11.41
C SER A 67 7.07 5.90 11.23
N SER A 68 6.77 6.26 9.98
CA SER A 68 6.01 7.45 9.60
C SER A 68 5.21 7.15 8.34
N VAL A 69 4.22 7.98 8.01
CA VAL A 69 3.56 7.90 6.71
C VAL A 69 4.58 7.99 5.57
N LEU A 70 4.32 7.29 4.47
CA LEU A 70 5.18 7.26 3.31
C LEU A 70 4.48 7.94 2.13
N SER A 71 4.98 9.08 1.69
CA SER A 71 4.56 9.68 0.42
C SER A 71 5.33 9.02 -0.72
N LEU A 72 4.62 8.36 -1.64
CA LEU A 72 5.23 7.73 -2.81
C LEU A 72 5.71 8.79 -3.80
N ALA A 73 6.91 8.64 -4.33
CA ALA A 73 7.39 9.50 -5.41
C ALA A 73 6.59 9.24 -6.70
N PRO A 74 6.44 10.25 -7.58
CA PRO A 74 5.76 10.06 -8.88
C PRO A 74 6.40 8.93 -9.70
N ASN A 75 5.57 8.12 -10.35
CA ASN A 75 5.97 6.97 -11.19
C ASN A 75 6.83 5.92 -10.45
N THR A 76 6.61 5.75 -9.15
CA THR A 76 7.27 4.71 -8.36
C THR A 76 6.26 3.76 -7.71
N SER A 77 6.76 2.64 -7.21
CA SER A 77 5.96 1.66 -6.50
C SER A 77 6.56 1.35 -5.14
N VAL A 78 5.70 0.96 -4.21
CA VAL A 78 6.10 0.37 -2.93
C VAL A 78 5.48 -1.02 -2.81
N GLY A 79 6.24 -1.96 -2.25
CA GLY A 79 5.77 -3.32 -1.98
C GLY A 79 5.67 -3.57 -0.48
N PHE A 80 4.64 -4.30 -0.06
CA PHE A 80 4.47 -4.76 1.32
C PHE A 80 4.18 -6.25 1.36
N ALA A 81 4.98 -7.01 2.11
CA ALA A 81 4.78 -8.42 2.36
C ALA A 81 3.94 -8.66 3.63
N LEU A 82 2.97 -9.58 3.57
CA LEU A 82 2.14 -9.94 4.72
C LEU A 82 2.96 -10.76 5.73
N GLY A 83 3.23 -10.17 6.90
CA GLY A 83 3.84 -10.86 8.03
C GLY A 83 2.80 -11.44 9.01
N ILE A 84 3.29 -12.03 10.10
CA ILE A 84 2.44 -12.65 11.13
C ILE A 84 1.62 -11.62 11.93
N ASP A 85 2.15 -10.41 12.11
CA ASP A 85 1.60 -9.35 12.95
C ASP A 85 1.26 -8.06 12.17
N LYS A 86 1.95 -7.80 11.05
CA LYS A 86 1.74 -6.63 10.20
C LYS A 86 2.30 -6.82 8.79
N TRP A 87 2.10 -5.82 7.95
CA TRP A 87 2.71 -5.71 6.62
C TRP A 87 4.11 -5.11 6.71
N TYR A 88 5.08 -5.73 6.04
CA TYR A 88 6.47 -5.29 6.03
C TYR A 88 6.86 -4.72 4.68
N ARG A 89 7.39 -3.49 4.65
CA ARG A 89 7.90 -2.89 3.41
C ARG A 89 9.01 -3.77 2.83
N ALA A 90 8.86 -4.14 1.56
CA ALA A 90 9.78 -4.99 0.82
C ALA A 90 10.76 -4.21 -0.07
N PHE A 91 10.30 -3.11 -0.69
CA PHE A 91 11.11 -2.20 -1.51
C PHE A 91 10.51 -0.78 -1.49
#